data_AF-A0A835BVM9-F1
#
_entry.id   AF-A0A835BVM9-F1
#
_cell.length_a   1.000
_cell.length_b   1.000
_cell.length_c   1.000
_cell.angle_alpha   90.00
_cell.angle_beta   90.00
_cell.angle_gamma   90.00
#
_symmetry.space_group_name_H-M   'P 1'
#
loop_
_entity.id
_entity.type
_entity.pdbx_description
1 polymer ?
#
loop_
_entity_poly.entity_id
_entity_poly.type
_entity_poly.pdbx_seq_one_letter_code
_entity_poly.pdbx_strand_id
1 'polypeptide(L)'
;MSPKLEEAKRAMALVVDGLGPRDRLSIVAFSDVARRVLPLTRMSEDGKATAKLAVESLVAGDGSTTETTNIRAGLDEAAKLARRRRRDTTDTTKKTDYYSDLVPRHLVSDGELRHTPVHTFAFGSDHDEAALHGISSATRGTFTFVGNNHHAPSSSSNLQDALARCVGGLRSVTARDVSIEVEGDHLDLTITAVKSGAYKNEVNDDEGASVSVGELYADEERRFVFFLDAPRDEDEDDEADVSDYVGNRLIAVRCSYRDVATEQDISVEAHDEYMDKLTSTEVEKERHRVEAADDVALAYAAAERGDFAEAARILAARREKVTSSAAAVAGDVACEALAAELDELRRRAAEEGEYRRTGRASLLASMSAHAQQRGSAMFATPAMRKMEELWEMRRRREAAPATAPAPMKNAPPRRSRLEARLAAAAPRISMLRRFRRLAPFIKR
;
A
#
# COMPACT_ATOMS: atom_id res chain seq x y z
N MET A 1 -24.21 9.06 -22.91
CA MET A 1 -23.63 9.07 -21.54
C MET A 1 -22.48 8.07 -21.50
N SER A 2 -21.34 8.43 -20.91
CA SER A 2 -20.17 7.56 -20.82
C SER A 2 -20.37 6.50 -19.72
N PRO A 3 -20.34 5.18 -20.04
CA PRO A 3 -20.50 4.12 -19.05
C PRO A 3 -19.48 4.20 -17.90
N LYS A 4 -18.26 4.69 -18.17
CA LYS A 4 -17.20 4.86 -17.18
C LYS A 4 -17.54 5.91 -16.12
N LEU A 5 -18.12 7.04 -16.55
CA LEU A 5 -18.52 8.10 -15.62
C LEU A 5 -19.65 7.63 -14.71
N GLU A 6 -20.61 6.88 -15.24
CA GLU A 6 -21.72 6.33 -14.44
C GLU A 6 -21.23 5.28 -13.43
N GLU A 7 -20.17 4.52 -13.74
CA GLU A 7 -19.51 3.67 -12.76
C GLU A 7 -18.78 4.48 -11.67
N ALA A 8 -18.05 5.54 -12.06
CA ALA A 8 -17.39 6.44 -11.11
C ALA A 8 -18.40 7.15 -10.19
N LYS A 9 -19.55 7.60 -10.71
CA LYS A 9 -20.63 8.20 -9.92
C LYS A 9 -21.18 7.23 -8.89
N ARG A 10 -21.50 5.99 -9.30
CA ARG A 10 -21.96 4.94 -8.38
C ARG A 10 -20.93 4.62 -7.30
N ALA A 11 -19.65 4.54 -7.69
CA ALA A 11 -18.57 4.33 -6.72
C ALA A 11 -18.48 5.48 -5.71
N MET A 12 -18.54 6.73 -6.18
CA MET A 12 -18.51 7.91 -5.31
C MET A 12 -19.73 8.02 -4.40
N ALA A 13 -20.92 7.60 -4.84
CA ALA A 13 -22.10 7.55 -3.99
C ALA A 13 -21.90 6.60 -2.79
N LEU A 14 -21.23 5.45 -3.01
CA LEU A 14 -20.87 4.52 -1.94
C LEU A 14 -19.84 5.12 -0.99
N VAL A 15 -18.84 5.84 -1.50
CA VAL A 15 -17.88 6.60 -0.68
C VAL A 15 -18.62 7.58 0.23
N VAL A 16 -19.50 8.41 -0.33
CA VAL A 16 -20.30 9.40 0.42
C VAL A 16 -21.12 8.73 1.51
N ASP A 17 -21.75 7.59 1.21
CA ASP A 17 -22.54 6.84 2.19
C ASP A 17 -21.69 6.22 3.30
N GLY A 18 -20.48 5.77 2.96
CA GLY A 18 -19.51 5.22 3.89
C GLY A 18 -18.96 6.24 4.89
N LEU A 19 -18.97 7.54 4.59
CA LEU A 19 -18.45 8.58 5.48
C LEU A 19 -19.35 8.81 6.69
N GLY A 20 -18.77 9.05 7.86
CA GLY A 20 -19.46 9.39 9.10
C GLY A 20 -19.80 10.89 9.21
N PRO A 21 -20.68 11.28 10.15
CA PRO A 21 -21.12 12.68 10.31
C PRO A 21 -20.01 13.65 10.75
N ARG A 22 -18.86 13.13 11.22
CA ARG A 22 -17.68 13.93 11.57
C ARG A 22 -16.69 14.07 10.41
N ASP A 23 -16.84 13.26 9.36
CA ASP A 23 -15.96 13.28 8.20
C ASP A 23 -16.30 14.48 7.32
N ARG A 24 -15.31 14.91 6.53
CA ARG A 24 -15.46 16.00 5.57
C ARG A 24 -15.00 15.54 4.19
N LEU A 25 -15.76 15.89 3.16
CA LEU A 25 -15.46 15.57 1.78
C LEU A 25 -15.45 16.86 0.94
N SER A 26 -14.52 16.94 0.01
CA SER A 26 -14.55 17.89 -1.10
C SER A 26 -14.36 17.10 -2.39
N ILE A 27 -14.99 17.55 -3.47
CA ILE A 27 -14.94 16.88 -4.76
C ILE A 27 -14.43 17.90 -5.78
N VAL A 28 -13.36 17.52 -6.46
CA VAL A 28 -12.78 18.26 -7.59
C VAL A 28 -13.01 17.42 -8.84
N ALA A 29 -13.62 18.02 -9.86
CA ALA A 29 -13.75 17.44 -11.18
C ALA A 29 -12.79 18.17 -12.12
N PHE A 30 -12.11 17.44 -12.99
CA PHE A 30 -11.13 18.02 -13.91
C PHE A 30 -11.10 17.32 -15.27
N SER A 31 -10.74 18.10 -16.29
CA SER A 31 -10.48 17.70 -17.67
C SER A 31 -9.29 18.53 -18.17
N ASP A 32 -9.46 19.36 -19.20
CA ASP A 32 -8.61 20.51 -19.55
C ASP A 32 -8.47 21.53 -18.40
N VAL A 33 -9.57 21.77 -17.68
CA VAL A 33 -9.63 22.64 -16.49
C VAL A 33 -10.07 21.86 -15.26
N ALA A 34 -9.71 22.35 -14.07
CA ALA A 34 -10.15 21.79 -12.80
C ALA A 34 -11.16 22.71 -12.09
N ARG A 35 -12.20 22.12 -11.51
CA ARG A 35 -13.21 22.84 -10.72
C ARG A 35 -13.60 22.06 -9.48
N ARG A 36 -13.77 22.78 -8.38
CA ARG A 36 -14.33 22.21 -7.14
C ARG A 36 -15.85 22.18 -7.21
N VAL A 37 -16.41 21.00 -7.43
CA VAL A 37 -17.87 20.79 -7.54
C VAL A 37 -18.55 20.63 -6.18
N LEU A 38 -17.80 20.23 -5.15
CA LEU A 38 -18.25 20.24 -3.76
C LEU A 38 -17.17 20.87 -2.87
N PRO A 39 -17.44 21.99 -2.17
CA PRO A 39 -16.52 22.53 -1.18
C PRO A 39 -16.33 21.55 -0.01
N LEU A 40 -15.33 21.77 0.85
CA LEU A 40 -15.09 20.90 2.01
C LEU A 40 -16.31 20.90 2.95
N THR A 41 -17.11 19.85 2.88
CA THR A 41 -18.45 19.77 3.48
C THR A 41 -18.46 18.65 4.51
N ARG A 42 -19.09 18.85 5.67
CA ARG A 42 -19.30 17.79 6.66
C ARG A 42 -20.32 16.79 6.13
N MET A 43 -20.06 15.50 6.27
CA MET A 43 -20.93 14.43 5.76
C MET A 43 -22.09 14.11 6.72
N SER A 44 -22.82 15.16 7.15
CA SER A 44 -24.16 15.03 7.73
C SER A 44 -25.14 14.50 6.68
N GLU A 45 -26.39 14.18 7.07
CA GLU A 45 -27.43 13.75 6.12
C GLU A 45 -27.55 14.74 4.94
N ASP A 46 -27.67 16.04 5.23
CA ASP A 46 -27.74 17.09 4.20
C ASP A 46 -26.45 17.20 3.38
N GLY A 47 -25.29 17.05 4.03
CA GLY A 47 -23.99 17.09 3.36
C GLY A 47 -23.79 15.93 2.40
N LYS A 48 -24.25 14.73 2.76
CA LYS A 48 -24.28 13.55 1.90
C LYS A 48 -25.24 13.73 0.73
N ALA A 49 -26.44 14.25 0.97
CA ALA A 49 -27.39 14.55 -0.11
C ALA A 49 -26.80 15.55 -1.11
N THR A 50 -26.18 16.63 -0.62
CA THR A 50 -25.49 17.63 -1.44
C THR A 50 -24.34 17.02 -2.24
N ALA A 51 -23.52 16.16 -1.61
CA ALA A 51 -22.42 15.48 -2.28
C ALA A 51 -22.90 14.56 -3.40
N LYS A 52 -23.96 13.78 -3.18
CA LYS A 52 -24.56 12.92 -4.20
C LYS A 52 -25.09 13.73 -5.38
N LEU A 53 -25.82 14.83 -5.12
CA LEU A 53 -26.28 15.72 -6.18
C LEU A 53 -25.12 16.32 -7.00
N ALA A 54 -24.03 16.72 -6.34
CA ALA A 54 -22.85 17.22 -7.02
C ALA A 54 -22.22 16.16 -7.94
N VAL A 55 -22.11 14.90 -7.47
CA VAL A 55 -21.62 13.76 -8.25
C VAL A 55 -22.54 13.44 -9.44
N GLU A 56 -23.85 13.40 -9.22
CA GLU A 56 -24.83 13.12 -10.28
C GLU A 56 -24.84 14.18 -11.39
N SER A 57 -24.58 15.44 -11.03
CA SER A 57 -24.47 16.56 -11.98
C SER A 57 -23.24 16.51 -12.89
N LEU A 58 -22.30 15.59 -12.65
CA LEU A 58 -21.11 15.46 -13.49
C LEU A 58 -21.49 14.94 -14.88
N VAL A 59 -20.92 15.58 -15.89
CA VAL A 59 -21.09 15.22 -17.30
C VAL A 59 -19.69 15.06 -17.89
N ALA A 60 -19.51 14.02 -18.71
CA ALA A 60 -18.27 13.85 -19.45
C ALA A 60 -18.15 14.97 -20.49
N GLY A 61 -16.94 15.52 -20.68
CA GLY A 61 -16.67 16.41 -21.80
C GLY A 61 -17.04 15.74 -23.13
N ASP A 62 -17.35 16.54 -24.15
CA ASP A 62 -17.79 16.04 -25.45
C ASP A 62 -16.69 15.30 -26.25
N GLY A 63 -15.46 15.25 -25.72
CA GLY A 63 -14.31 14.59 -26.34
C GLY A 63 -13.88 15.22 -27.67
N SER A 64 -14.42 16.40 -28.01
CA SER A 64 -14.17 17.09 -29.28
C SER A 64 -12.93 17.99 -29.21
N THR A 65 -12.47 18.33 -28.00
CA THR A 65 -11.22 19.08 -27.81
C THR A 65 -10.03 18.13 -27.93
N THR A 66 -9.03 18.55 -28.71
CA THR A 66 -7.74 17.85 -28.85
C THR A 66 -6.87 17.98 -27.59
N GLU A 67 -7.42 18.53 -26.50
CA GLU A 67 -6.71 18.88 -25.28
C GLU A 67 -6.64 17.68 -24.34
N THR A 68 -5.42 17.39 -23.89
CA THR A 68 -5.10 16.31 -22.96
C THR A 68 -5.62 16.60 -21.55
N THR A 69 -5.97 15.57 -20.79
CA THR A 69 -6.39 15.72 -19.38
C THR A 69 -5.31 16.39 -18.53
N ASN A 70 -5.64 17.51 -17.89
CA ASN A 70 -4.77 18.30 -17.05
C ASN A 70 -4.81 17.82 -15.59
N ILE A 71 -4.13 16.69 -15.32
CA ILE A 71 -4.05 16.09 -13.97
C ILE A 71 -3.46 17.08 -12.96
N ARG A 72 -2.48 17.89 -13.38
CA ARG A 72 -1.82 18.89 -12.54
C ARG A 72 -2.81 19.92 -11.99
N ALA A 73 -3.70 20.46 -12.83
CA ALA A 73 -4.73 21.40 -12.38
C ALA A 73 -5.66 20.79 -11.32
N GLY A 74 -6.03 19.51 -11.48
CA GLY A 74 -6.81 18.78 -10.49
C GLY A 74 -6.10 18.68 -9.14
N LEU A 75 -4.81 18.32 -9.16
CA LEU A 75 -3.97 18.26 -7.97
C LEU A 75 -3.78 19.64 -7.32
N ASP A 76 -3.57 20.71 -8.10
CA ASP A 76 -3.44 22.08 -7.60
C ASP A 76 -4.73 22.64 -6.98
N GLU A 77 -5.91 22.16 -7.37
CA GLU A 77 -7.16 22.48 -6.67
C GLU A 77 -7.30 21.69 -5.36
N ALA A 78 -7.00 20.38 -5.37
CA ALA A 78 -7.06 19.54 -4.18
C ALA A 78 -6.08 20.01 -3.10
N ALA A 79 -4.87 20.35 -3.52
CA ALA A 79 -3.82 21.04 -2.81
C ALA A 79 -4.26 22.21 -1.92
N LYS A 80 -5.15 23.07 -2.42
CA LYS A 80 -5.65 24.24 -1.69
C LYS A 80 -6.40 23.85 -0.41
N LEU A 81 -6.90 22.62 -0.34
CA LEU A 81 -7.56 22.08 0.85
C LEU A 81 -6.54 21.62 1.90
N ALA A 82 -5.43 21.02 1.46
CA ALA A 82 -4.32 20.64 2.33
C ALA A 82 -3.60 21.86 2.92
N ARG A 83 -3.53 22.97 2.17
CA ARG A 83 -2.89 24.24 2.55
C ARG A 83 -3.42 24.92 3.80
N ARG A 84 -4.64 24.61 4.28
CA ARG A 84 -5.19 25.22 5.51
C ARG A 84 -4.46 24.81 6.80
N ARG A 85 -3.36 24.05 6.72
CA ARG A 85 -2.60 23.58 7.89
C ARG A 85 -1.16 24.07 8.06
N ARG A 86 -0.51 24.84 7.15
CA ARG A 86 0.79 25.51 7.44
C ARG A 86 1.29 26.47 6.34
N ARG A 87 2.21 27.34 6.76
CA ARG A 87 2.80 28.53 6.11
C ARG A 87 3.94 28.14 5.14
N ASP A 88 4.08 28.92 4.07
CA ASP A 88 5.07 28.76 2.99
C ASP A 88 6.51 28.61 3.51
N THR A 89 7.21 27.57 3.05
CA THR A 89 8.67 27.47 3.12
C THR A 89 9.27 27.38 1.71
N THR A 90 10.49 27.91 1.61
CA THR A 90 11.18 28.31 0.39
C THR A 90 11.58 27.18 -0.54
N ASP A 91 11.70 27.56 -1.81
CA ASP A 91 11.82 26.75 -3.00
C ASP A 91 13.27 26.27 -3.24
N THR A 92 13.62 25.04 -2.86
CA THR A 92 14.87 24.37 -3.30
C THR A 92 14.60 22.94 -3.73
N THR A 93 14.90 22.61 -4.98
CA THR A 93 14.62 21.32 -5.62
C THR A 93 15.78 20.33 -5.50
N LYS A 94 15.44 19.05 -5.27
CA LYS A 94 16.16 17.92 -5.88
C LYS A 94 15.22 17.29 -6.91
N LYS A 95 15.70 17.12 -8.14
CA LYS A 95 14.97 16.51 -9.26
C LYS A 95 14.95 14.99 -9.10
N THR A 96 13.77 14.38 -9.13
CA THR A 96 13.60 12.92 -9.33
C THR A 96 12.40 12.69 -10.24
N ASP A 97 12.60 12.04 -11.39
CA ASP A 97 11.62 11.59 -12.39
C ASP A 97 10.60 12.60 -12.98
N TYR A 98 10.33 12.46 -14.28
CA TYR A 98 9.47 13.35 -15.11
C TYR A 98 8.05 13.59 -14.53
N TYR A 99 7.53 12.66 -13.74
CA TYR A 99 6.16 12.74 -13.20
C TYR A 99 6.06 13.33 -11.79
N SER A 100 7.19 13.56 -11.08
CA SER A 100 7.16 14.28 -9.80
C SER A 100 6.78 15.76 -9.99
N ASP A 101 7.07 16.32 -11.17
CA ASP A 101 6.69 17.68 -11.56
C ASP A 101 5.17 17.86 -11.67
N LEU A 102 4.40 16.77 -11.84
CA LEU A 102 2.93 16.82 -11.78
C LEU A 102 2.42 17.01 -10.35
N VAL A 103 3.21 16.68 -9.33
CA VAL A 103 2.79 16.69 -7.94
C VAL A 103 3.11 18.05 -7.32
N PRO A 104 2.10 18.78 -6.82
CA PRO A 104 2.34 19.97 -6.03
C PRO A 104 3.18 19.64 -4.78
N ARG A 105 4.24 20.41 -4.50
CA ARG A 105 5.23 20.08 -3.44
C ARG A 105 4.69 19.81 -2.05
N HIS A 106 3.59 20.47 -1.68
CA HIS A 106 2.99 20.25 -0.37
C HIS A 106 2.28 18.89 -0.25
N LEU A 107 2.13 18.15 -1.35
CA LEU A 107 1.73 16.74 -1.36
C LEU A 107 2.95 15.80 -1.40
N VAL A 108 4.09 16.25 -1.93
CA VAL A 108 5.32 15.45 -2.03
C VAL A 108 5.84 15.08 -0.65
N SER A 109 6.35 13.85 -0.52
CA SER A 109 7.03 13.39 0.68
C SER A 109 8.52 13.73 0.69
N ASP A 110 8.92 14.77 1.44
CA ASP A 110 10.32 15.20 1.61
C ASP A 110 10.79 15.14 3.09
N GLY A 111 10.33 14.13 3.82
CA GLY A 111 10.87 13.77 5.14
C GLY A 111 10.50 14.65 6.35
N GLU A 112 10.09 15.92 6.17
CA GLU A 112 9.89 16.84 7.33
C GLU A 112 8.46 17.40 7.52
N LEU A 113 7.54 17.18 6.58
CA LEU A 113 6.20 17.78 6.62
C LEU A 113 5.10 16.70 6.72
N ARG A 114 3.98 17.01 7.41
CA ARG A 114 2.81 16.12 7.42
C ARG A 114 2.27 15.97 5.99
N HIS A 115 2.52 14.81 5.37
CA HIS A 115 2.19 14.53 3.98
C HIS A 115 0.71 14.14 3.83
N THR A 116 0.10 14.53 2.70
CA THR A 116 -1.24 14.07 2.32
C THR A 116 -1.07 13.05 1.19
N PRO A 117 -1.24 11.74 1.47
CA PRO A 117 -1.06 10.72 0.46
C PRO A 117 -2.11 10.86 -0.66
N VAL A 118 -1.67 10.68 -1.90
CA VAL A 118 -2.57 10.65 -3.07
C VAL A 118 -2.70 9.21 -3.56
N HIS A 119 -3.85 8.62 -3.30
CA HIS A 119 -4.21 7.30 -3.83
C HIS A 119 -4.80 7.48 -5.23
N THR A 120 -4.24 6.78 -6.22
CA THR A 120 -4.64 6.88 -7.62
C THR A 120 -5.30 5.58 -8.08
N PHE A 121 -6.42 5.72 -8.80
CA PHE A 121 -7.18 4.59 -9.34
C PHE A 121 -7.20 4.69 -10.85
N ALA A 122 -6.47 3.81 -11.52
CA ALA A 122 -6.49 3.66 -12.97
C ALA A 122 -7.68 2.79 -13.36
N PHE A 123 -8.69 3.38 -13.99
CA PHE A 123 -9.92 2.68 -14.39
C PHE A 123 -10.14 2.80 -15.90
N GLY A 124 -10.27 1.66 -16.57
CA GLY A 124 -10.35 1.60 -18.03
C GLY A 124 -9.00 1.31 -18.67
N SER A 125 -8.79 1.80 -19.89
CA SER A 125 -7.62 1.49 -20.74
C SER A 125 -7.02 2.73 -21.41
N ASP A 126 -7.48 3.92 -21.02
CA ASP A 126 -7.22 5.24 -21.61
C ASP A 126 -6.61 6.21 -20.58
N HIS A 127 -6.03 5.67 -19.52
CA HIS A 127 -5.32 6.43 -18.49
C HIS A 127 -3.82 6.51 -18.79
N ASP A 128 -3.15 7.52 -18.23
CA ASP A 128 -1.69 7.53 -18.15
C ASP A 128 -1.26 6.87 -16.83
N GLU A 129 -1.04 5.55 -16.86
CA GLU A 129 -0.65 4.78 -15.67
C GLU A 129 0.72 5.19 -15.11
N ALA A 130 1.64 5.68 -15.93
CA ALA A 130 2.94 6.15 -15.46
C ALA A 130 2.79 7.45 -14.67
N ALA A 131 1.98 8.39 -15.15
CA ALA A 131 1.63 9.58 -14.38
C ALA A 131 0.93 9.23 -13.07
N LEU A 132 -0.09 8.36 -13.10
CA LEU A 132 -0.85 7.98 -11.90
C LEU A 132 0.01 7.25 -10.86
N HIS A 133 0.90 6.34 -11.30
CA HIS A 133 1.85 5.66 -10.42
C HIS A 133 2.92 6.63 -9.87
N GLY A 134 3.43 7.54 -10.70
CA GLY A 134 4.39 8.56 -10.29
C GLY A 134 3.82 9.48 -9.22
N ILE A 135 2.58 9.93 -9.38
CA ILE A 135 1.88 10.78 -8.40
C ILE A 135 1.70 10.05 -7.07
N SER A 136 1.22 8.81 -7.07
CA SER A 136 1.04 8.06 -5.82
C SER A 136 2.38 7.76 -5.15
N SER A 137 3.41 7.41 -5.92
CA SER A 137 4.74 7.11 -5.39
C SER A 137 5.36 8.33 -4.71
N ALA A 138 5.32 9.50 -5.37
CA ALA A 138 5.86 10.74 -4.84
C ALA A 138 5.15 11.25 -3.56
N THR A 139 3.91 10.81 -3.33
CA THR A 139 3.09 11.22 -2.18
C THR A 139 2.92 10.12 -1.14
N ARG A 140 3.57 8.96 -1.32
CA ARG A 140 3.42 7.75 -0.49
C ARG A 140 1.97 7.25 -0.41
N GLY A 141 1.21 7.48 -1.47
CA GLY A 141 -0.08 6.85 -1.72
C GLY A 141 0.06 5.51 -2.44
N THR A 142 -1.07 4.93 -2.84
CA THR A 142 -1.14 3.67 -3.57
C THR A 142 -1.66 3.90 -4.98
N PHE A 143 -1.08 3.20 -5.95
CA PHE A 143 -1.63 3.07 -7.29
C PHE A 143 -2.39 1.75 -7.41
N THR A 144 -3.67 1.84 -7.76
CA THR A 144 -4.53 0.66 -7.97
C THR A 144 -5.05 0.65 -9.39
N PHE A 145 -4.76 -0.43 -10.11
CA PHE A 145 -5.34 -0.69 -11.42
C PHE A 145 -6.67 -1.45 -11.28
N VAL A 146 -7.72 -0.89 -11.85
CA VAL A 146 -9.08 -1.42 -11.88
C VAL A 146 -9.36 -1.87 -13.32
N GLY A 147 -8.85 -3.05 -13.65
CA GLY A 147 -9.01 -3.69 -14.97
C GLY A 147 -9.87 -4.95 -14.90
N ASN A 148 -10.39 -5.37 -16.05
CA ASN A 148 -11.09 -6.65 -16.19
C ASN A 148 -10.08 -7.81 -16.02
N ASN A 149 -9.96 -8.34 -14.81
CA ASN A 149 -9.20 -9.55 -14.54
C ASN A 149 -9.94 -10.76 -15.12
N HIS A 150 -9.62 -11.14 -16.36
CA HIS A 150 -10.32 -12.22 -17.06
C HIS A 150 -10.09 -13.63 -16.50
N HIS A 151 -9.16 -13.84 -15.54
CA HIS A 151 -8.73 -15.20 -15.15
C HIS A 151 -8.85 -15.54 -13.66
N ALA A 152 -9.43 -14.65 -12.84
CA ALA A 152 -9.80 -14.95 -11.46
C ALA A 152 -11.28 -14.62 -11.24
N PRO A 153 -12.21 -15.60 -11.36
CA PRO A 153 -13.66 -15.37 -11.26
C PRO A 153 -14.12 -14.90 -9.86
N SER A 154 -13.21 -14.77 -8.89
CA SER A 154 -13.47 -14.30 -7.53
C SER A 154 -12.78 -12.97 -7.19
N SER A 155 -12.03 -12.36 -8.12
CA SER A 155 -11.17 -11.19 -7.85
C SER A 155 -11.27 -10.09 -8.91
N SER A 156 -12.42 -9.94 -9.57
CA SER A 156 -12.71 -8.78 -10.42
C SER A 156 -13.01 -7.57 -9.54
N SER A 157 -11.97 -6.85 -9.09
CA SER A 157 -12.16 -5.58 -8.40
C SER A 157 -12.69 -4.56 -9.40
N ASN A 158 -13.97 -4.23 -9.30
CA ASN A 158 -14.52 -3.04 -9.94
C ASN A 158 -14.08 -1.79 -9.16
N LEU A 159 -14.34 -0.61 -9.72
CA LEU A 159 -13.91 0.66 -9.13
C LEU A 159 -14.46 0.85 -7.71
N GLN A 160 -15.65 0.30 -7.43
CA GLN A 160 -16.31 0.41 -6.14
C GLN A 160 -15.57 -0.40 -5.06
N ASP A 161 -15.12 -1.62 -5.37
CA ASP A 161 -14.37 -2.46 -4.43
C ASP A 161 -13.01 -1.85 -4.09
N ALA A 162 -12.33 -1.29 -5.10
CA ALA A 162 -11.05 -0.59 -4.91
C ALA A 162 -11.21 0.65 -4.01
N LEU A 163 -12.26 1.47 -4.25
CA LEU A 163 -12.57 2.61 -3.40
C LEU A 163 -13.03 2.20 -1.99
N ALA A 164 -13.79 1.10 -1.87
CA ALA A 164 -14.21 0.55 -0.58
C ALA A 164 -13.02 0.21 0.30
N ARG A 165 -12.01 -0.47 -0.27
CA ARG A 165 -10.75 -0.81 0.40
C ARG A 165 -10.03 0.44 0.88
N CYS A 166 -9.85 1.40 -0.02
CA CYS A 166 -9.14 2.63 0.30
C CYS A 166 -9.82 3.42 1.42
N VAL A 167 -11.14 3.62 1.33
CA VAL A 167 -11.92 4.34 2.35
C VAL A 167 -11.98 3.55 3.65
N GLY A 168 -12.13 2.22 3.56
CA GLY A 168 -12.08 1.31 4.70
C GLY A 168 -10.79 1.47 5.50
N GLY A 169 -9.64 1.47 4.81
CA GLY A 169 -8.33 1.74 5.39
C GLY A 169 -8.26 3.09 6.09
N LEU A 170 -8.58 4.18 5.38
CA LEU A 170 -8.55 5.54 5.91
C LEU A 170 -9.43 5.74 7.16
N ARG A 171 -10.53 4.99 7.28
CA ARG A 171 -11.43 5.04 8.44
C ARG A 171 -11.01 4.14 9.61
N SER A 172 -9.97 3.34 9.39
CA SER A 172 -9.43 2.42 10.38
C SER A 172 -8.04 2.81 10.88
N VAL A 173 -7.56 4.04 10.66
CA VAL A 173 -6.26 4.47 11.20
C VAL A 173 -6.30 4.44 12.73
N THR A 174 -5.38 3.69 13.34
CA THR A 174 -5.28 3.53 14.80
C THR A 174 -4.00 4.13 15.37
N ALA A 175 -2.93 4.13 14.57
CA ALA A 175 -1.65 4.70 14.94
C ALA A 175 -1.15 5.67 13.85
N ARG A 176 -0.58 6.79 14.29
CA ARG A 176 0.09 7.78 13.43
C ARG A 176 1.53 7.97 13.88
N ASP A 177 2.31 8.60 13.00
CA ASP A 177 3.70 8.95 13.28
C ASP A 177 4.49 7.71 13.77
N VAL A 178 4.17 6.53 13.20
CA VAL A 178 4.79 5.25 13.53
C VAL A 178 6.22 5.24 13.01
N SER A 179 7.17 4.87 13.87
CA SER A 179 8.58 4.65 13.54
C SER A 179 9.08 3.36 14.18
N ILE A 180 10.01 2.71 13.49
CA ILE A 180 10.72 1.54 13.99
C ILE A 180 12.20 1.92 14.06
N GLU A 181 12.83 1.66 15.19
CA GLU A 181 14.26 1.81 15.43
C GLU A 181 14.81 0.44 15.79
N VAL A 182 15.97 0.09 15.25
CA VAL A 182 16.67 -1.17 15.47
C VAL A 182 18.07 -0.83 15.91
N GLU A 183 18.41 -1.15 17.15
CA GLU A 183 19.72 -0.90 17.75
C GLU A 183 20.44 -2.24 17.92
N GLY A 184 21.73 -2.30 17.60
CA GLY A 184 22.57 -3.46 17.90
C GLY A 184 22.91 -3.47 19.40
N ASP A 185 22.54 -4.54 20.11
CA ASP A 185 22.85 -4.69 21.55
C ASP A 185 24.27 -5.29 21.75
N HIS A 186 24.93 -5.76 20.69
CA HIS A 186 26.28 -6.36 20.71
C HIS A 186 27.30 -5.48 19.96
N LEU A 187 28.49 -5.30 20.55
CA LEU A 187 29.55 -4.36 20.14
C LEU A 187 30.08 -4.51 18.70
N ASP A 188 29.73 -5.59 18.00
CA ASP A 188 30.32 -5.96 16.71
C ASP A 188 29.27 -6.27 15.61
N LEU A 189 27.97 -6.10 15.88
CA LEU A 189 26.93 -6.32 14.87
C LEU A 189 26.71 -5.08 14.02
N THR A 190 26.79 -5.24 12.70
CA THR A 190 26.52 -4.15 11.76
C THR A 190 25.25 -4.42 10.98
N ILE A 191 24.33 -3.46 10.96
CA ILE A 191 23.16 -3.50 10.07
C ILE A 191 23.63 -3.02 8.70
N THR A 192 23.64 -3.90 7.69
CA THR A 192 24.19 -3.57 6.37
C THR A 192 23.16 -3.00 5.41
N ALA A 193 21.89 -3.36 5.59
CA ALA A 193 20.81 -2.90 4.71
C ALA A 193 19.43 -3.07 5.34
N VAL A 194 18.49 -2.22 4.93
CA VAL A 194 17.07 -2.35 5.26
C VAL A 194 16.25 -2.38 3.98
N LYS A 195 15.46 -3.43 3.80
CA LYS A 195 14.45 -3.52 2.73
C LYS A 195 13.12 -3.06 3.29
N SER A 196 12.86 -1.75 3.16
CA SER A 196 11.66 -1.08 3.66
C SER A 196 10.66 -0.66 2.58
N GLY A 197 10.80 -1.11 1.33
CA GLY A 197 9.88 -0.71 0.24
C GLY A 197 9.84 0.80 0.04
N ALA A 198 8.65 1.40 0.05
CA ALA A 198 8.45 2.85 -0.11
C ALA A 198 8.62 3.65 1.19
N TYR A 199 9.02 3.00 2.29
CA TYR A 199 9.21 3.66 3.57
C TYR A 199 10.64 4.18 3.70
N LYS A 200 10.79 5.47 4.05
CA LYS A 200 12.09 6.07 4.34
C LYS A 200 12.77 5.24 5.42
N ASN A 201 14.02 4.85 5.18
CA ASN A 201 14.88 4.20 6.14
C ASN A 201 16.21 4.95 6.23
N GLU A 202 16.87 4.79 7.38
CA GLU A 202 18.22 5.27 7.62
C GLU A 202 19.01 4.12 8.27
N VAL A 203 20.27 3.97 7.88
CA VAL A 203 21.20 2.99 8.44
C VAL A 203 22.43 3.78 8.86
N ASN A 204 22.72 3.76 10.15
CA ASN A 204 23.85 4.43 10.77
C ASN A 204 24.80 3.36 11.31
N ASP A 205 26.07 3.43 10.91
CA ASP A 205 27.07 2.42 11.25
C ASP A 205 27.26 2.24 12.78
N ASP A 206 26.99 3.30 13.57
CA ASP A 206 27.17 3.32 15.04
C ASP A 206 25.86 3.45 15.85
N GLU A 207 24.72 3.75 15.21
CA GLU A 207 23.45 4.08 15.90
C GLU A 207 22.28 3.15 15.49
N GLY A 208 22.54 2.12 14.68
CA GLY A 208 21.53 1.17 14.24
C GLY A 208 20.76 1.64 13.00
N ALA A 209 19.52 1.20 12.84
CA ALA A 209 18.71 1.50 11.66
C ALA A 209 17.29 1.91 12.03
N SER A 210 16.70 2.82 11.25
CA SER A 210 15.34 3.30 11.47
C SER A 210 14.48 3.18 10.22
N VAL A 211 13.17 3.06 10.41
CA VAL A 211 12.15 3.07 9.35
C VAL A 211 11.01 4.01 9.75
N SER A 212 10.74 5.03 8.94
CA SER A 212 9.59 5.93 9.11
C SER A 212 8.35 5.34 8.43
N VAL A 213 7.48 4.73 9.24
CA VAL A 213 6.31 3.96 8.80
C VAL A 213 5.08 4.86 8.55
N GLY A 214 4.87 5.89 9.36
CA GLY A 214 3.77 6.85 9.19
C GLY A 214 2.46 6.38 9.83
N GLU A 215 1.41 6.13 9.04
CA GLU A 215 0.11 5.70 9.57
C GLU A 215 -0.11 4.19 9.41
N LEU A 216 -0.70 3.54 10.42
CA LEU A 216 -1.17 2.15 10.37
C LEU A 216 -2.69 2.08 10.58
N TYR A 217 -3.32 1.21 9.80
CA TYR A 217 -4.72 0.83 9.95
C TYR A 217 -4.87 -0.27 11.01
N ALA A 218 -6.06 -0.38 11.57
CA ALA A 218 -6.41 -1.45 12.48
C ALA A 218 -6.22 -2.81 11.80
N ASP A 219 -5.56 -3.72 12.51
CA ASP A 219 -5.22 -5.06 12.03
C ASP A 219 -4.37 -5.04 10.73
N GLU A 220 -3.72 -3.93 10.40
CA GLU A 220 -2.70 -3.87 9.35
C GLU A 220 -1.37 -4.38 9.90
N GLU A 221 -0.69 -5.17 9.08
CA GLU A 221 0.65 -5.62 9.35
C GLU A 221 1.59 -5.10 8.25
N ARG A 222 2.74 -4.57 8.67
CA ARG A 222 3.83 -4.21 7.77
C ARG A 222 5.10 -4.90 8.21
N ARG A 223 5.80 -5.45 7.24
CA ARG A 223 6.98 -6.28 7.44
C ARG A 223 8.18 -5.61 6.80
N PHE A 224 9.30 -5.62 7.51
CA PHE A 224 10.54 -4.99 7.09
C PHE A 224 11.68 -5.98 7.30
N VAL A 225 12.58 -6.09 6.31
CA VAL A 225 13.70 -7.02 6.38
C VAL A 225 14.98 -6.24 6.64
N PHE A 226 15.65 -6.58 7.73
CA PHE A 226 16.95 -6.04 8.10
C PHE A 226 18.01 -7.10 7.79
N PHE A 227 19.09 -6.67 7.14
CA PHE A 227 20.27 -7.49 6.88
C PHE A 227 21.34 -7.08 7.88
N LEU A 228 21.87 -8.07 8.59
CA LEU A 228 22.88 -7.87 9.62
C LEU A 228 24.08 -8.77 9.31
N ASP A 229 25.27 -8.22 9.47
CA ASP A 229 26.51 -8.97 9.49
C ASP A 229 26.96 -9.14 10.95
N ALA A 230 27.23 -10.39 11.33
CA ALA A 230 27.86 -10.73 12.59
C ALA A 230 29.35 -10.98 12.33
N PRO A 231 30.25 -10.56 13.24
CA PRO A 231 31.68 -10.77 13.07
C PRO A 231 32.00 -12.26 13.00
N ARG A 232 33.05 -12.59 12.25
CA ARG A 232 33.66 -13.92 12.31
C ARG A 232 34.62 -13.92 13.48
N ASP A 233 34.52 -14.89 14.38
CA ASP A 233 35.66 -15.24 15.22
C ASP A 233 36.75 -15.77 14.26
N GLU A 234 37.82 -14.99 14.07
CA GLU A 234 38.97 -15.35 13.23
C GLU A 234 39.94 -16.31 13.96
N ASP A 235 39.65 -16.67 15.21
CA ASP A 235 40.39 -17.67 15.96
C ASP A 235 39.94 -19.09 15.54
N GLU A 236 40.33 -19.49 14.32
CA GLU A 236 40.46 -20.89 13.93
C GLU A 236 41.58 -21.52 14.77
N ASP A 237 41.28 -22.04 15.96
CA ASP A 237 41.98 -23.21 16.52
C ASP A 237 41.39 -23.78 17.81
N ASP A 238 40.42 -23.13 18.44
CA ASP A 238 39.62 -23.75 19.48
C ASP A 238 38.18 -23.90 19.02
N GLU A 239 37.48 -24.91 19.54
CA GLU A 239 36.02 -25.04 19.48
C GLU A 239 35.38 -23.85 20.22
N ALA A 240 35.59 -22.62 19.72
CA ALA A 240 34.94 -21.40 20.13
C ALA A 240 33.47 -21.52 19.73
N ASP A 241 32.82 -22.13 20.69
CA ASP A 241 31.41 -22.29 20.92
C ASP A 241 30.59 -21.24 20.17
N VAL A 242 29.76 -21.70 19.24
CA VAL A 242 28.56 -20.97 18.81
C VAL A 242 27.68 -20.60 20.02
N SER A 243 28.00 -21.12 21.23
CA SER A 243 27.35 -20.83 22.50
C SER A 243 27.42 -19.36 22.94
N ASP A 244 28.43 -18.57 22.57
CA ASP A 244 28.51 -17.15 22.99
C ASP A 244 27.45 -16.24 22.32
N TYR A 245 26.87 -16.66 21.19
CA TYR A 245 25.72 -15.99 20.57
C TYR A 245 24.39 -16.71 20.84
N VAL A 246 24.42 -17.89 21.48
CA VAL A 246 23.24 -18.68 21.83
C VAL A 246 22.77 -18.28 23.23
N GLY A 247 21.92 -17.25 23.27
CA GLY A 247 21.31 -16.77 24.52
C GLY A 247 21.51 -15.27 24.78
N ASN A 248 22.38 -14.60 24.00
CA ASN A 248 22.61 -13.17 24.11
C ASN A 248 21.69 -12.38 23.16
N ARG A 249 21.08 -11.31 23.70
CA ARG A 249 20.28 -10.36 22.94
C ARG A 249 21.18 -9.64 21.94
N LEU A 250 20.90 -9.82 20.64
CA LEU A 250 21.75 -9.23 19.59
C LEU A 250 21.25 -7.86 19.12
N ILE A 251 19.93 -7.61 19.18
CA ILE A 251 19.31 -6.37 18.69
C ILE A 251 18.09 -6.04 19.55
N ALA A 252 17.92 -4.76 19.85
CA ALA A 252 16.69 -4.21 20.39
C ALA A 252 15.89 -3.55 19.27
N VAL A 253 14.57 -3.73 19.26
CA VAL A 253 13.68 -3.03 18.33
C VAL A 253 12.68 -2.22 19.10
N ARG A 254 12.68 -0.92 18.85
CA ARG A 254 11.72 0.02 19.41
C ARG A 254 10.71 0.43 18.33
N CYS A 255 9.43 0.36 18.65
CA CYS A 255 8.37 0.95 17.84
C CYS A 255 7.73 2.08 18.64
N SER A 256 7.78 3.28 18.09
CA SER A 256 7.16 4.47 18.65
C SER A 256 6.00 4.91 17.75
N TYR A 257 4.90 5.35 18.34
CA TYR A 257 3.73 5.82 17.61
C TYR A 257 2.82 6.70 18.47
N ARG A 258 1.95 7.47 17.81
CA ARG A 258 0.85 8.20 18.45
C ARG A 258 -0.46 7.44 18.28
N ASP A 259 -1.10 7.10 19.39
CA ASP A 259 -2.42 6.47 19.40
C ASP A 259 -3.50 7.49 19.00
N VAL A 260 -4.33 7.16 18.00
CA VAL A 260 -5.35 8.08 17.48
C VAL A 260 -6.53 8.25 18.44
N ALA A 261 -6.83 7.25 19.28
CA ALA A 261 -7.96 7.30 20.19
C ALA A 261 -7.63 8.07 21.48
N THR A 262 -6.42 7.90 22.01
CA THR A 262 -5.97 8.54 23.26
C THR A 262 -5.14 9.80 23.04
N GLU A 263 -4.62 10.02 21.82
CA GLU A 263 -3.66 11.08 21.48
C GLU A 263 -2.38 11.03 22.32
N GLN A 264 -2.04 9.85 22.85
CA GLN A 264 -0.81 9.61 23.60
C GLN A 264 0.30 9.05 22.71
N ASP A 265 1.53 9.47 22.98
CA ASP A 265 2.72 8.88 22.38
C ASP A 265 3.07 7.61 23.16
N ILE A 266 3.22 6.50 22.45
CA ILE A 266 3.47 5.15 22.98
C ILE A 266 4.79 4.66 22.38
N SER A 267 5.61 4.04 23.22
CA SER A 267 6.84 3.35 22.79
C SER A 267 6.80 1.92 23.31
N VAL A 268 7.01 0.97 22.41
CA VAL A 268 7.09 -0.47 22.72
C VAL A 268 8.47 -0.94 22.30
N GLU A 269 9.13 -1.68 23.19
CA GLU A 269 10.42 -2.29 22.91
C GLU A 269 10.24 -3.81 22.85
N ALA A 270 10.84 -4.43 21.85
CA ALA A 270 10.89 -5.86 21.67
C ALA A 270 12.34 -6.29 21.51
N HIS A 271 12.66 -7.44 22.08
CA HIS A 271 13.97 -8.06 21.97
C HIS A 271 13.86 -9.31 21.12
N ASP A 272 14.98 -9.78 20.62
CA ASP A 272 15.01 -11.07 19.99
C ASP A 272 14.67 -12.20 20.95
N GLU A 273 13.77 -13.05 20.48
CA GLU A 273 13.60 -14.38 21.03
C GLU A 273 14.57 -15.32 20.32
N TYR A 274 15.41 -15.99 21.10
CA TYR A 274 16.24 -17.09 20.59
C TYR A 274 15.33 -18.21 20.09
N MET A 275 15.49 -18.62 18.83
CA MET A 275 14.72 -19.69 18.21
C MET A 275 15.62 -20.89 17.91
N ASP A 276 15.33 -22.04 18.50
CA ASP A 276 16.02 -23.33 18.27
C ASP A 276 16.01 -23.80 16.80
N LYS A 277 15.21 -23.16 15.94
CA LYS A 277 15.07 -23.51 14.52
C LYS A 277 15.91 -22.59 13.64
N LEU A 278 16.82 -23.20 12.88
CA LEU A 278 17.69 -22.56 11.87
C LEU A 278 16.96 -21.86 10.71
N THR A 279 15.63 -21.94 10.62
CA THR A 279 14.82 -21.35 9.56
C THR A 279 13.49 -20.84 10.10
N SER A 280 13.22 -19.55 9.91
CA SER A 280 11.90 -18.94 10.12
C SER A 280 11.15 -18.88 8.79
N THR A 281 9.98 -19.53 8.73
CA THR A 281 9.09 -19.48 7.57
C THR A 281 8.65 -18.06 7.25
N GLU A 282 8.38 -17.23 8.27
CA GLU A 282 7.98 -15.83 8.07
C GLU A 282 9.09 -15.00 7.42
N VAL A 283 10.34 -15.20 7.83
CA VAL A 283 11.50 -14.50 7.23
C VAL A 283 11.71 -14.97 5.79
N GLU A 284 11.55 -16.27 5.51
CA GLU A 284 11.63 -16.80 4.14
C GLU A 284 10.55 -16.20 3.24
N LYS A 285 9.30 -16.14 3.70
CA LYS A 285 8.17 -15.54 2.97
C LYS A 285 8.42 -14.08 2.65
N GLU A 286 8.83 -13.32 3.65
CA GLU A 286 9.06 -11.89 3.48
C GLU A 286 10.24 -11.62 2.54
N ARG A 287 11.31 -12.42 2.62
CA ARG A 287 12.41 -12.36 1.65
C ARG A 287 11.92 -12.63 0.22
N HIS A 288 11.08 -13.64 0.02
CA HIS A 288 10.51 -13.92 -1.30
C HIS A 288 9.63 -12.78 -1.83
N ARG A 289 8.86 -12.13 -0.96
CA ARG A 289 8.05 -10.96 -1.32
C ARG A 289 8.94 -9.78 -1.76
N VAL A 290 9.99 -9.48 -1.01
CA VAL A 290 10.94 -8.39 -1.34
C VAL A 290 11.66 -8.68 -2.65
N GLU A 291 12.19 -9.89 -2.83
CA GLU A 291 12.85 -10.28 -4.08
C GLU A 291 11.88 -10.28 -5.27
N ALA A 292 10.61 -10.65 -5.06
CA ALA A 292 9.60 -10.57 -6.10
C ALA A 292 9.31 -9.13 -6.53
N ALA A 293 9.23 -8.19 -5.58
CA ALA A 293 9.06 -6.78 -5.91
C ALA A 293 10.24 -6.23 -6.73
N ASP A 294 11.48 -6.59 -6.37
CA ASP A 294 12.69 -6.23 -7.13
C ASP A 294 12.64 -6.83 -8.56
N ASP A 295 12.29 -8.12 -8.70
CA ASP A 295 12.19 -8.80 -10.00
C ASP A 295 11.03 -8.25 -10.87
N VAL A 296 9.90 -7.82 -10.27
CA VAL A 296 8.81 -7.14 -11.00
C VAL A 296 9.28 -5.79 -11.55
N ALA A 297 10.06 -5.02 -10.78
CA ALA A 297 10.64 -3.76 -11.25
C ALA A 297 11.62 -3.98 -12.41
N LEU A 298 12.45 -5.03 -12.35
CA LEU A 298 13.33 -5.41 -13.45
C LEU A 298 12.55 -5.83 -14.70
N ALA A 299 11.49 -6.62 -14.53
CA ALA A 299 10.61 -7.03 -15.63
C ALA A 299 9.88 -5.83 -16.26
N TYR A 300 9.42 -4.89 -15.44
CA TYR A 300 8.86 -3.62 -15.91
C TYR A 300 9.88 -2.85 -16.76
N ALA A 301 11.10 -2.67 -16.26
CA ALA A 301 12.15 -1.97 -16.99
C ALA A 301 12.53 -2.67 -18.32
N ALA A 302 12.51 -4.01 -18.37
CA ALA A 302 12.73 -4.76 -19.60
C ALA A 302 11.59 -4.53 -20.62
N ALA A 303 10.33 -4.61 -20.18
CA ALA A 303 9.17 -4.38 -21.03
C ALA A 303 9.09 -2.93 -21.55
N GLU A 304 9.46 -1.92 -20.75
CA GLU A 304 9.52 -0.53 -21.20
C GLU A 304 10.58 -0.30 -22.29
N ARG A 305 11.62 -1.15 -22.37
CA ARG A 305 12.60 -1.15 -23.47
C ARG A 305 12.17 -2.01 -24.67
N GLY A 306 10.97 -2.60 -24.63
CA GLY A 306 10.43 -3.48 -25.67
C GLY A 306 10.87 -4.95 -25.56
N ASP A 307 11.59 -5.34 -24.51
CA ASP A 307 12.05 -6.71 -24.30
C ASP A 307 11.05 -7.51 -23.45
N PHE A 308 9.91 -7.84 -24.07
CA PHE A 308 8.82 -8.58 -23.44
C PHE A 308 9.19 -10.03 -23.11
N ALA A 309 10.10 -10.62 -23.89
CA ALA A 309 10.59 -11.97 -23.65
C ALA A 309 11.44 -12.02 -22.37
N GLU A 310 12.35 -11.05 -22.18
CA GLU A 310 13.12 -10.93 -20.96
C GLU A 310 12.24 -10.63 -19.74
N ALA A 311 11.26 -9.73 -19.88
CA ALA A 311 10.29 -9.45 -18.82
C ALA A 311 9.56 -10.71 -18.34
N ALA A 312 9.06 -11.52 -19.28
CA ALA A 312 8.41 -12.79 -18.97
C ALA A 312 9.37 -13.81 -18.34
N ARG A 313 10.63 -13.85 -18.78
CA ARG A 313 11.66 -14.76 -18.24
C ARG A 313 12.02 -14.42 -16.79
N ILE A 314 12.20 -13.13 -16.47
CA ILE A 314 12.48 -12.66 -15.10
C ILE A 314 11.36 -13.11 -14.16
N LEU A 315 10.10 -12.84 -14.52
CA LEU A 315 8.93 -13.21 -13.70
C LEU A 315 8.77 -14.74 -13.55
N ALA A 316 9.03 -15.50 -14.61
CA ALA A 316 8.99 -16.96 -14.57
C ALA A 316 10.06 -17.53 -13.62
N ALA A 317 11.30 -17.04 -13.71
CA ALA A 317 12.39 -17.47 -12.84
C ALA A 317 12.13 -17.12 -11.37
N ARG A 318 11.57 -15.94 -11.10
CA ARG A 318 11.18 -15.57 -9.74
C ARG A 318 10.10 -16.50 -9.19
N ARG A 319 9.07 -16.79 -10.00
CA ARG A 319 7.98 -17.70 -9.63
C ARG A 319 8.51 -19.09 -9.28
N GLU A 320 9.41 -19.64 -10.11
CA GLU A 320 10.02 -20.95 -9.87
C GLU A 320 10.68 -21.02 -8.49
N LYS A 321 11.51 -20.02 -8.16
CA LYS A 321 12.17 -19.92 -6.85
C LYS A 321 11.19 -19.81 -5.67
N VAL A 322 10.04 -19.15 -5.86
CA VAL A 322 8.99 -19.09 -4.81
C VAL A 322 8.34 -20.46 -4.66
N THR A 323 7.96 -21.11 -5.77
CA THR A 323 7.29 -22.42 -5.74
C THR A 323 8.18 -23.56 -5.25
N SER A 324 9.50 -23.46 -5.40
CA SER A 324 10.46 -24.44 -4.89
C SER A 324 10.90 -24.19 -3.44
N SER A 325 10.39 -23.14 -2.79
CA SER A 325 10.73 -22.81 -1.40
C SER A 325 10.13 -23.82 -0.41
N ALA A 326 10.74 -23.95 0.78
CA ALA A 326 10.22 -24.86 1.80
C ALA A 326 8.80 -24.45 2.25
N ALA A 327 8.56 -23.15 2.41
CA ALA A 327 7.24 -22.60 2.72
C ALA A 327 6.17 -22.96 1.66
N ALA A 328 6.49 -22.82 0.37
CA ALA A 328 5.55 -23.18 -0.70
C ALA A 328 5.27 -24.69 -0.76
N VAL A 329 6.31 -25.53 -0.61
CA VAL A 329 6.15 -27.00 -0.57
C VAL A 329 5.29 -27.44 0.62
N ALA A 330 5.32 -26.69 1.72
CA ALA A 330 4.47 -26.91 2.89
C ALA A 330 3.03 -26.38 2.73
N GLY A 331 2.66 -25.81 1.57
CA GLY A 331 1.32 -25.29 1.29
C GLY A 331 1.03 -23.92 1.92
N ASP A 332 2.04 -23.07 2.10
CA ASP A 332 1.82 -21.72 2.61
C ASP A 332 1.03 -20.85 1.59
N VAL A 333 -0.11 -20.34 2.05
CA VAL A 333 -1.06 -19.57 1.24
C VAL A 333 -0.46 -18.28 0.68
N ALA A 334 0.46 -17.62 1.40
CA ALA A 334 1.08 -16.38 0.92
C ALA A 334 2.07 -16.66 -0.21
N CYS A 335 2.85 -17.75 -0.11
CA CYS A 335 3.70 -18.20 -1.20
C CYS A 335 2.89 -18.61 -2.44
N GLU A 336 1.78 -19.32 -2.27
CA GLU A 336 0.88 -19.68 -3.37
C GLU A 336 0.28 -18.44 -4.05
N ALA A 337 -0.20 -17.48 -3.26
CA ALA A 337 -0.75 -16.23 -3.77
C ALA A 337 0.30 -15.41 -4.54
N LEU A 338 1.52 -15.31 -4.02
CA LEU A 338 2.63 -14.63 -4.69
C LEU A 338 3.03 -15.32 -6.00
N ALA A 339 3.07 -16.65 -6.02
CA ALA A 339 3.36 -17.42 -7.23
C ALA A 339 2.26 -17.27 -8.30
N ALA A 340 1.00 -17.14 -7.89
CA ALA A 340 -0.12 -16.86 -8.79
C ALA A 340 -0.05 -15.44 -9.37
N GLU A 341 0.25 -14.43 -8.54
CA GLU A 341 0.46 -13.05 -8.98
C GLU A 341 1.59 -12.96 -10.03
N LEU A 342 2.74 -13.58 -9.75
CA LEU A 342 3.89 -13.59 -10.67
C LEU A 342 3.56 -14.23 -12.03
N ASP A 343 2.75 -15.29 -12.06
CA ASP A 343 2.34 -15.90 -13.33
C ASP A 343 1.35 -15.03 -14.11
N GLU A 344 0.46 -14.33 -13.42
CA GLU A 344 -0.45 -13.35 -14.03
C GLU A 344 0.33 -12.19 -14.66
N LEU A 345 1.26 -11.59 -13.90
CA LEU A 345 2.14 -10.53 -14.41
C LEU A 345 2.97 -11.02 -15.60
N ARG A 346 3.50 -12.24 -15.53
CA ARG A 346 4.27 -12.85 -16.63
C ARG A 346 3.45 -12.91 -17.92
N ARG A 347 2.21 -13.42 -17.86
CA ARG A 347 1.32 -13.51 -19.03
C ARG A 347 1.03 -12.13 -19.62
N ARG A 348 0.80 -11.13 -18.77
CA ARG A 348 0.52 -9.76 -19.22
C ARG A 348 1.76 -9.01 -19.74
N ALA A 349 2.96 -9.42 -19.34
CA ALA A 349 4.22 -8.83 -19.79
C ALA A 349 4.81 -9.49 -21.05
N ALA A 350 4.31 -10.65 -21.47
CA ALA A 350 4.92 -11.47 -22.52
C ALA A 350 4.72 -10.92 -23.95
N GLU A 351 3.66 -10.14 -24.17
CA GLU A 351 3.32 -9.62 -25.50
C GLU A 351 3.04 -8.11 -25.44
N GLU A 352 3.56 -7.37 -26.43
CA GLU A 352 3.45 -5.91 -26.52
C GLU A 352 2.00 -5.42 -26.44
N GLY A 353 1.09 -6.09 -27.15
CA GLY A 353 -0.33 -5.70 -27.20
C GLY A 353 -1.07 -5.92 -25.88
N GLU A 354 -0.73 -6.95 -25.12
CA GLU A 354 -1.29 -7.20 -23.80
C GLU A 354 -0.66 -6.29 -22.74
N TYR A 355 0.66 -6.09 -22.85
CA TYR A 355 1.41 -5.20 -21.97
C TYR A 355 0.88 -3.78 -22.03
N ARG A 356 0.69 -3.22 -23.23
CA ARG A 356 0.12 -1.87 -23.40
C ARG A 356 -1.31 -1.75 -22.89
N ARG A 357 -2.11 -2.82 -22.96
CA ARG A 357 -3.54 -2.77 -22.61
C ARG A 357 -3.78 -2.91 -21.12
N THR A 358 -3.07 -3.83 -20.47
CA THR A 358 -3.30 -4.16 -19.05
C THR A 358 -2.00 -4.45 -18.29
N GLY A 359 -0.96 -4.96 -18.96
CA GLY A 359 0.26 -5.39 -18.30
C GLY A 359 1.04 -4.27 -17.64
N ARG A 360 1.23 -3.13 -18.32
CA ARG A 360 1.96 -1.98 -17.80
C ARG A 360 1.35 -1.47 -16.48
N ALA A 361 0.03 -1.25 -16.47
CA ALA A 361 -0.69 -0.86 -15.27
C ALA A 361 -0.68 -1.96 -14.19
N SER A 362 -0.74 -3.24 -14.57
CA SER A 362 -0.66 -4.36 -13.61
C SER A 362 0.69 -4.44 -12.91
N LEU A 363 1.80 -4.30 -13.63
CA LEU A 363 3.14 -4.31 -13.05
C LEU A 363 3.33 -3.11 -12.12
N LEU A 364 2.94 -1.90 -12.54
CA LEU A 364 2.99 -0.72 -11.69
C LEU A 364 2.11 -0.84 -10.43
N ALA A 365 0.92 -1.44 -10.54
CA ALA A 365 0.05 -1.69 -9.39
C ALA A 365 0.66 -2.72 -8.43
N SER A 366 1.29 -3.78 -8.94
CA SER A 366 2.01 -4.76 -8.12
C SER A 366 3.20 -4.11 -7.40
N MET A 367 4.02 -3.33 -8.11
CA MET A 367 5.13 -2.58 -7.52
C MET A 367 4.64 -1.65 -6.40
N SER A 368 3.60 -0.85 -6.66
CA SER A 368 3.02 0.04 -5.64
C SER A 368 2.49 -0.74 -4.44
N ALA A 369 1.82 -1.87 -4.68
CA ALA A 369 1.24 -2.66 -3.61
C ALA A 369 2.29 -3.29 -2.70
N HIS A 370 3.36 -3.86 -3.25
CA HIS A 370 4.45 -4.44 -2.48
C HIS A 370 5.33 -3.39 -1.80
N ALA A 371 5.51 -2.22 -2.41
CA ALA A 371 6.29 -1.13 -1.83
C ALA A 371 5.57 -0.49 -0.63
N GLN A 372 4.24 -0.33 -0.71
CA GLN A 372 3.41 0.24 0.36
C GLN A 372 2.80 -0.82 1.29
N GLN A 373 2.95 -2.11 0.98
CA GLN A 373 2.25 -3.23 1.64
C GLN A 373 0.74 -2.93 1.83
N ARG A 374 0.13 -2.36 0.78
CA ARG A 374 -1.25 -1.83 0.74
C ARG A 374 -1.79 -1.91 -0.70
N GLY A 375 -3.05 -1.57 -0.92
CA GLY A 375 -3.58 -1.37 -2.28
C GLY A 375 -3.87 -2.64 -3.08
N SER A 376 -3.60 -3.83 -2.51
CA SER A 376 -3.98 -5.14 -3.06
C SER A 376 -4.76 -5.95 -2.02
N ALA A 377 -5.57 -6.91 -2.49
CA ALA A 377 -6.35 -7.81 -1.62
C ALA A 377 -5.46 -8.64 -0.67
N MET A 378 -4.21 -8.90 -1.06
CA MET A 378 -3.20 -9.55 -0.21
C MET A 378 -2.97 -8.78 1.10
N PHE A 379 -3.01 -7.44 1.05
CA PHE A 379 -2.78 -6.55 2.19
C PHE A 379 -4.07 -6.01 2.80
N ALA A 380 -5.24 -6.55 2.41
CA ALA A 380 -6.53 -6.08 2.91
C ALA A 380 -6.75 -6.51 4.37
N THR A 381 -6.93 -5.54 5.26
CA THR A 381 -7.26 -5.78 6.66
C THR A 381 -8.69 -6.33 6.81
N PRO A 382 -9.03 -6.98 7.94
CA PRO A 382 -10.41 -7.36 8.25
C PRO A 382 -11.42 -6.22 8.13
N ALA A 383 -11.03 -4.98 8.48
CA ALA A 383 -11.88 -3.80 8.34
C ALA A 383 -12.17 -3.46 6.88
N MET A 384 -11.15 -3.56 6.01
CA MET A 384 -11.31 -3.35 4.56
C MET A 384 -12.22 -4.41 3.93
N ARG A 385 -11.98 -5.69 4.21
CA ARG A 385 -12.79 -6.80 3.69
C ARG A 385 -14.25 -6.67 4.12
N LYS A 386 -14.48 -6.33 5.39
CA LYS A 386 -15.83 -6.07 5.88
C LYS A 386 -16.51 -4.90 5.16
N MET A 387 -15.77 -3.86 4.80
CA MET A 387 -16.33 -2.74 4.04
C MET A 387 -16.74 -3.18 2.64
N GLU A 388 -15.91 -3.97 1.96
CA GLU A 388 -16.23 -4.57 0.66
C GLU A 388 -17.49 -5.44 0.74
N GLU A 389 -17.57 -6.35 1.71
CA GLU A 389 -18.75 -7.21 1.94
C GLU A 389 -20.03 -6.39 2.20
N LEU A 390 -19.93 -5.32 3.01
CA LEU A 390 -21.05 -4.43 3.29
C LEU A 390 -21.53 -3.72 2.02
N TRP A 391 -20.60 -3.27 1.18
CA TRP A 391 -20.92 -2.60 -0.08
C TRP A 391 -21.47 -3.61 -1.10
N GLU A 392 -20.93 -4.82 -1.18
CA GLU A 392 -21.49 -5.95 -1.95
C GLU A 392 -22.93 -6.29 -1.57
N MET A 393 -23.20 -6.43 -0.27
CA MET A 393 -24.55 -6.71 0.21
C MET A 393 -25.53 -5.58 -0.17
N ARG A 394 -25.08 -4.32 -0.09
CA ARG A 394 -25.89 -3.18 -0.50
C ARG A 394 -26.15 -3.18 -2.01
N ARG A 395 -25.14 -3.45 -2.83
CA ARG A 395 -25.30 -3.60 -4.29
C ARG A 395 -26.34 -4.66 -4.64
N ARG A 396 -26.28 -5.82 -3.97
CA ARG A 396 -27.27 -6.90 -4.17
C ARG A 396 -28.68 -6.47 -3.80
N ARG A 397 -28.85 -5.62 -2.77
CA ARG A 397 -30.16 -5.09 -2.37
C ARG A 397 -30.69 -4.06 -3.36
N GLU A 398 -29.84 -3.17 -3.87
CA GLU A 398 -30.23 -2.14 -4.85
C GLU A 398 -30.51 -2.75 -6.23
N ALA A 399 -29.87 -3.87 -6.58
CA ALA A 399 -30.11 -4.62 -7.81
C ALA A 399 -31.31 -5.59 -7.74
N ALA A 400 -31.86 -5.87 -6.55
CA ALA A 400 -33.00 -6.76 -6.40
C ALA A 400 -34.32 -6.04 -6.79
N PRO A 401 -35.24 -6.70 -7.51
CA PRO A 401 -36.54 -6.12 -7.83
C PRO A 401 -37.32 -5.82 -6.54
N ALA A 402 -37.95 -4.65 -6.50
CA ALA A 402 -38.70 -4.15 -5.34
C ALA A 402 -39.79 -5.15 -4.93
N THR A 403 -39.50 -5.98 -3.94
CA THR A 403 -40.49 -6.77 -3.21
C THR A 403 -40.67 -6.13 -1.84
N ALA A 404 -41.93 -5.97 -1.43
CA ALA A 404 -42.34 -5.22 -0.26
C ALA A 404 -41.59 -5.65 1.02
N PRO A 405 -41.19 -4.72 1.90
CA PRO A 405 -40.42 -5.07 3.08
C PRO A 405 -41.29 -5.84 4.09
N ALA A 406 -40.81 -7.00 4.53
CA ALA A 406 -41.33 -7.65 5.73
C ALA A 406 -41.05 -6.76 6.96
N PRO A 407 -41.95 -6.73 7.97
CA PRO A 407 -41.81 -5.83 9.10
C PRO A 407 -40.56 -6.18 9.91
N MET A 408 -39.65 -5.21 10.02
CA MET A 408 -38.46 -5.31 10.87
C MET A 408 -38.91 -5.36 12.34
N LYS A 409 -38.63 -6.47 13.03
CA LYS A 409 -38.62 -6.49 14.49
C LYS A 409 -37.49 -5.58 14.95
N ASN A 410 -37.84 -4.56 15.73
CA ASN A 410 -36.91 -3.63 16.36
C ASN A 410 -35.93 -4.39 17.28
N ALA A 411 -34.78 -4.77 16.75
CA ALA A 411 -33.58 -5.01 17.55
C ALA A 411 -32.80 -3.71 17.61
N PRO A 412 -32.41 -3.21 18.80
CA PRO A 412 -31.64 -1.98 18.91
C PRO A 412 -30.32 -2.11 18.14
N PRO A 413 -29.81 -1.02 17.54
CA PRO A 413 -28.55 -1.06 16.84
C PRO A 413 -27.44 -1.34 17.86
N ARG A 414 -26.82 -2.51 17.78
CA ARG A 414 -25.56 -2.77 18.50
C ARG A 414 -24.45 -1.95 17.84
N ARG A 415 -24.41 -0.64 18.11
CA ARG A 415 -23.21 0.18 17.94
C ARG A 415 -22.13 -0.30 18.91
N SER A 416 -20.87 -0.19 18.47
CA SER A 416 -19.65 -0.14 19.29
C SER A 416 -18.96 -1.42 19.79
N ARG A 417 -19.05 -2.57 19.10
CA ARG A 417 -18.00 -3.62 19.26
C ARG A 417 -16.88 -3.54 18.24
N LEU A 418 -17.16 -3.02 17.04
CA LEU A 418 -16.12 -2.83 16.02
C LEU A 418 -15.28 -1.59 16.32
N GLU A 419 -15.91 -0.45 16.63
CA GLU A 419 -15.20 0.79 17.00
C GLU A 419 -14.32 0.61 18.25
N ALA A 420 -14.79 -0.15 19.24
CA ALA A 420 -14.01 -0.47 20.44
C ALA A 420 -12.88 -1.49 20.17
N ARG A 421 -13.03 -2.41 19.19
CA ARG A 421 -11.97 -3.35 18.78
C ARG A 421 -10.95 -2.70 17.85
N LEU A 422 -11.39 -1.81 16.96
CA LEU A 422 -10.54 -0.98 16.11
C LEU A 422 -9.73 0.00 16.98
N ALA A 423 -10.34 0.63 17.99
CA ALA A 423 -9.62 1.48 18.94
C ALA A 423 -8.65 0.71 19.87
N ALA A 424 -8.76 -0.61 19.95
CA ALA A 424 -7.90 -1.47 20.78
C ALA A 424 -6.83 -2.23 19.98
N ALA A 425 -6.71 -1.97 18.67
CA ALA A 425 -5.68 -2.55 17.83
C ALA A 425 -4.37 -1.75 17.97
N ALA A 426 -3.66 -1.99 19.07
CA ALA A 426 -2.32 -1.47 19.27
C ALA A 426 -1.35 -2.16 18.28
N PRO A 427 -0.46 -1.40 17.62
CA PRO A 427 0.68 -1.97 16.90
C PRO A 427 1.43 -2.98 17.78
N ARG A 428 1.74 -4.15 17.22
CA ARG A 428 2.54 -5.18 17.87
C ARG A 428 3.84 -5.34 17.10
N ILE A 429 4.93 -5.54 17.83
CA ILE A 429 6.22 -5.88 17.24
C ILE A 429 6.41 -7.38 17.39
N SER A 430 6.89 -8.03 16.33
CA SER A 430 7.33 -9.42 16.38
C SER A 430 8.65 -9.50 15.64
N MET A 431 9.67 -10.06 16.28
CA MET A 431 11.01 -10.20 15.72
C MET A 431 11.32 -11.67 15.47
N LEU A 432 11.85 -12.00 14.29
CA LEU A 432 12.22 -13.35 13.92
C LEU A 432 13.61 -13.35 13.28
N ARG A 433 14.46 -14.30 13.68
CA ARG A 433 15.86 -14.39 13.25
C ARG A 433 16.20 -15.66 12.49
N ARG A 434 17.37 -15.62 11.84
CA ARG A 434 18.03 -16.75 11.20
C ARG A 434 19.54 -16.61 11.37
N PHE A 435 20.22 -17.67 11.81
CA PHE A 435 21.68 -17.77 11.74
C PHE A 435 22.07 -18.83 10.70
N ARG A 436 22.89 -18.44 9.73
CA ARG A 436 23.67 -19.37 8.90
C ARG A 436 24.97 -18.65 8.58
N ARG A 437 26.12 -19.16 9.04
CA ARG A 437 27.45 -18.62 8.68
C ARG A 437 27.54 -18.58 7.15
N LEU A 438 27.40 -17.39 6.55
CA LEU A 438 27.53 -17.21 5.11
C LEU A 438 28.96 -16.75 4.81
N ALA A 439 29.62 -17.44 3.88
CA ALA A 439 30.76 -16.88 3.16
C ALA A 439 30.30 -15.65 2.37
N PRO A 440 31.16 -14.63 2.19
CA PRO A 440 30.76 -13.33 1.66
C PRO A 440 30.02 -13.48 0.33
N PHE A 441 28.82 -12.89 0.27
CA PHE A 441 28.12 -12.67 -1.00
C PHE A 441 28.90 -11.63 -1.78
N ILE A 442 29.57 -12.06 -2.84
CA ILE A 442 30.21 -11.16 -3.81
C ILE A 442 29.11 -10.27 -4.40
N LYS A 443 29.19 -8.96 -4.14
CA LYS A 443 28.37 -7.93 -4.79
C LYS A 443 28.46 -8.13 -6.31
N ARG A 444 27.33 -8.33 -6.98
CA ARG A 444 27.20 -8.17 -8.43
C ARG A 444 26.30 -6.99 -8.73
#